data_AF-A0A7Y3CFH6-F1
#
_entry.id   AF-A0A7Y3CFH6-F1
#
_cell.length_a   1.000
_cell.length_b   1.000
_cell.length_c   1.000
_cell.angle_alpha   90.00
_cell.angle_beta   90.00
_cell.angle_gamma   90.00
#
_symmetry.space_group_name_H-M   'P 1'
#
loop_
_entity.id
_entity.type
_entity.pdbx_description
1 polymer ?
#
loop_
_entity_poly.entity_id
_entity_poly.type
_entity_poly.pdbx_seq_one_letter_code
_entity_poly.pdbx_strand_id
1 'polypeptide(L)'
;MNQPQIIRTVKNKILNGLLKNIRVNIITAMVIVIATTAGVVNCLNEIKFLQLLGGTDDIILFENNYEHVRRILPPSGVIGYYSNKKYDVRTFSLTRYTLSPRIVVQNIDQPFVIGNFSGVTDPGEFAKAHNLSIVETVDKNIVLFRKGGK
;
A
#
# COMPACT_ATOMS: atom_id res chain seq x y z
N MET A 1 -15.00 -12.43 -77.91
CA MET A 1 -15.09 -12.83 -76.50
C MET A 1 -13.85 -12.36 -75.74
N ASN A 2 -13.96 -11.30 -74.93
CA ASN A 2 -12.86 -10.66 -74.17
C ASN A 2 -12.69 -11.27 -72.75
N GLN A 3 -12.69 -12.60 -72.63
CA GLN A 3 -12.50 -13.28 -71.34
C GLN A 3 -11.16 -12.99 -70.61
N PRO A 4 -9.99 -12.83 -71.27
CA PRO A 4 -8.72 -12.69 -70.54
C PRO A 4 -8.54 -11.33 -69.85
N GLN A 5 -9.21 -10.28 -70.33
CA GLN A 5 -9.09 -8.95 -69.71
C GLN A 5 -9.92 -8.82 -68.43
N ILE A 6 -11.11 -9.45 -68.38
CA ILE A 6 -11.98 -9.44 -67.20
C ILE A 6 -11.30 -10.15 -66.02
N ILE A 7 -10.63 -11.28 -66.27
CA ILE A 7 -9.92 -12.06 -65.24
C ILE A 7 -8.76 -11.26 -64.63
N ARG A 8 -8.01 -10.49 -65.43
CA ARG A 8 -6.91 -9.66 -64.94
C ARG A 8 -7.41 -8.53 -64.03
N THR A 9 -8.50 -7.86 -64.41
CA THR A 9 -9.07 -6.76 -63.62
C THR A 9 -9.61 -7.23 -62.27
N VAL A 10 -10.27 -8.38 -62.24
CA VAL A 10 -10.78 -8.98 -60.99
C VAL A 10 -9.63 -9.39 -60.07
N LYS A 11 -8.58 -10.04 -60.61
CA LYS A 11 -7.38 -10.43 -59.84
C LYS A 11 -6.66 -9.23 -59.23
N ASN A 12 -6.50 -8.15 -60.00
CA ASN A 12 -5.86 -6.92 -59.50
C ASN A 12 -6.69 -6.23 -58.42
N LYS A 13 -8.02 -6.23 -58.53
CA LYS A 13 -8.91 -5.66 -57.52
C LYS A 13 -8.84 -6.42 -56.19
N ILE A 14 -8.81 -7.76 -56.25
CA ILE A 14 -8.68 -8.62 -55.07
C ILE A 14 -7.29 -8.46 -54.42
N LEU A 15 -6.22 -8.44 -55.23
CA LEU A 15 -4.85 -8.27 -54.74
C LEU A 15 -4.66 -6.91 -54.05
N ASN A 16 -5.21 -5.83 -54.62
CA ASN A 16 -5.15 -4.50 -54.02
C ASN A 16 -5.96 -4.42 -52.71
N GLY A 17 -7.09 -5.11 -52.62
CA GLY A 17 -7.87 -5.22 -51.38
C GLY A 17 -7.11 -5.96 -50.27
N LEU A 18 -6.49 -7.09 -50.60
CA LEU A 18 -5.65 -7.85 -49.67
C LEU A 18 -4.45 -7.04 -49.17
N LEU A 19 -3.73 -6.38 -50.08
CA LEU A 19 -2.59 -5.52 -49.73
C LEU A 19 -3.01 -4.35 -48.82
N LYS A 20 -4.20 -3.77 -49.05
CA LYS A 20 -4.73 -2.70 -48.19
C LYS A 20 -5.00 -3.20 -46.77
N ASN A 21 -5.62 -4.36 -46.60
CA ASN A 21 -5.90 -4.93 -45.27
C ASN A 21 -4.61 -5.29 -44.52
N ILE A 22 -3.61 -5.85 -45.22
CA ILE A 22 -2.30 -6.15 -44.63
C ILE A 22 -1.64 -4.86 -44.12
N ARG A 23 -1.66 -3.78 -44.92
CA ARG A 23 -1.09 -2.48 -44.50
C ARG A 23 -1.78 -1.91 -43.28
N VAL A 24 -3.12 -1.96 -43.22
CA VAL A 24 -3.88 -1.49 -42.05
C VAL A 24 -3.50 -2.28 -40.81
N ASN A 25 -3.43 -3.61 -40.89
CA ASN A 25 -3.05 -4.45 -39.76
C ASN A 25 -1.63 -4.17 -39.26
N ILE A 26 -0.68 -3.95 -40.17
CA ILE A 26 0.70 -3.57 -39.81
C ILE A 26 0.72 -2.24 -39.07
N ILE A 27 -0.02 -1.24 -39.56
CA ILE A 27 -0.11 0.08 -38.90
C ILE A 27 -0.73 -0.06 -37.51
N THR A 28 -1.83 -0.80 -37.39
CA THR A 28 -2.48 -1.02 -36.09
C THR A 28 -1.55 -1.73 -35.10
N ALA A 29 -0.85 -2.78 -35.53
CA ALA A 29 0.13 -3.47 -34.68
C ALA A 29 1.25 -2.53 -34.23
N MET A 30 1.76 -1.69 -35.12
CA MET A 30 2.81 -0.72 -34.80
C MET A 30 2.35 0.32 -33.77
N VAL A 31 1.12 0.83 -33.89
CA VAL A 31 0.53 1.76 -32.92
C VAL A 31 0.39 1.10 -31.55
N ILE A 32 -0.07 -0.15 -31.49
CA ILE A 32 -0.21 -0.88 -30.22
C ILE A 32 1.15 -1.07 -29.56
N VAL A 33 2.18 -1.46 -30.32
CA VAL A 33 3.55 -1.65 -29.78
C VAL A 33 4.11 -0.33 -29.26
N ILE A 34 3.92 0.78 -29.98
CA ILE A 34 4.40 2.09 -29.53
C ILE A 34 3.67 2.53 -28.25
N ALA A 35 2.35 2.36 -28.17
CA ALA A 35 1.56 2.73 -27.00
C ALA A 35 1.95 1.91 -25.75
N THR A 36 2.15 0.60 -25.90
CA THR A 36 2.54 -0.26 -24.77
C THR A 36 3.97 0.04 -24.31
N THR A 37 4.91 0.21 -25.24
CA THR A 37 6.30 0.56 -24.88
C THR A 37 6.38 1.92 -24.20
N ALA A 38 5.66 2.94 -24.68
CA ALA A 38 5.60 4.25 -24.03
C ALA A 38 5.01 4.14 -22.61
N GLY A 39 3.93 3.38 -22.43
CA GLY A 39 3.32 3.16 -21.11
C GLY A 39 4.27 2.48 -20.12
N VAL A 40 5.00 1.46 -20.58
CA VAL A 40 6.01 0.76 -19.76
C VAL A 40 7.15 1.69 -19.39
N VAL A 41 7.68 2.47 -20.34
CA VAL A 41 8.76 3.43 -20.07
C VAL A 41 8.33 4.51 -19.08
N ASN A 42 7.11 5.03 -19.20
CA ASN A 42 6.61 6.04 -18.28
C ASN A 42 6.47 5.49 -16.85
N CYS A 43 5.92 4.28 -16.72
CA CYS A 43 5.83 3.58 -15.43
C CYS A 43 7.21 3.35 -14.80
N LEU A 44 8.19 2.91 -15.60
CA LEU A 44 9.56 2.71 -15.12
C LEU A 44 10.22 4.02 -14.68
N ASN A 45 9.94 5.13 -15.37
CA ASN A 45 10.46 6.43 -15.00
C ASN A 45 9.85 6.94 -13.69
N GLU A 46 8.56 6.73 -13.46
CA GLU A 46 7.93 7.05 -12.17
C GLU A 46 8.51 6.22 -11.03
N ILE A 47 8.71 4.92 -11.22
CA ILE A 47 9.33 4.05 -10.19
C ILE A 47 10.76 4.52 -9.89
N LYS A 48 11.56 4.81 -10.93
CA LYS A 48 12.93 5.32 -10.74
C LYS A 48 12.93 6.67 -10.04
N PHE A 49 11.99 7.55 -10.38
CA PHE A 49 11.83 8.84 -9.73
C PHE A 49 11.48 8.69 -8.25
N LEU A 50 10.57 7.77 -7.90
CA LEU A 50 10.22 7.45 -6.52
C LEU A 50 11.41 6.84 -5.74
N GLN A 51 12.20 5.98 -6.37
CA GLN A 51 13.42 5.43 -5.77
C GLN A 51 14.49 6.50 -5.57
N LEU A 52 14.66 7.42 -6.53
CA LEU A 52 15.60 8.55 -6.46
C LEU A 52 15.19 9.57 -5.40
N LEU A 53 13.89 9.76 -5.18
CA LEU A 53 13.37 10.58 -4.10
C LEU A 53 13.73 10.03 -2.72
N GLY A 54 14.14 8.76 -2.61
CA GLY A 54 15.07 8.25 -1.60
C GLY A 54 14.82 8.70 -0.16
N GLY A 55 13.55 8.94 0.20
CA GLY A 55 13.15 9.31 1.54
C GLY A 55 13.05 8.07 2.39
N THR A 56 13.33 8.18 3.68
CA THR A 56 12.91 7.18 4.65
C THR A 56 11.39 7.08 4.55
N ASP A 57 10.88 5.98 3.98
CA ASP A 57 9.44 5.76 3.90
C ASP A 57 8.86 5.90 5.31
N ASP A 58 7.88 6.78 5.48
CA ASP A 58 7.18 6.99 6.76
C ASP A 58 6.75 5.66 7.38
N ILE A 59 6.44 4.66 6.55
CA ILE A 59 6.06 3.31 6.97
C ILE A 59 7.26 2.59 7.59
N ILE A 60 8.44 2.63 6.97
CA ILE A 60 9.66 1.98 7.50
C ILE A 60 10.06 2.63 8.83
N LEU A 61 9.99 3.96 8.92
CA LEU A 61 10.28 4.65 10.17
C LEU A 61 9.27 4.24 11.27
N PHE A 62 7.99 4.15 10.92
CA PHE A 62 6.95 3.68 11.83
C PHE A 62 7.19 2.23 12.29
N GLU A 63 7.54 1.33 11.37
CA GLU A 63 7.88 -0.07 11.69
C GLU A 63 9.05 -0.16 12.68
N ASN A 64 10.12 0.59 12.40
CA ASN A 64 11.31 0.61 13.24
C ASN A 64 11.00 1.08 14.67
N ASN A 65 10.13 2.05 14.86
CA ASN A 65 9.74 2.52 16.19
C ASN A 65 9.03 1.41 16.99
N TYR A 66 8.29 0.52 16.32
CA TYR A 66 7.57 -0.58 16.95
C TYR A 66 8.39 -1.86 17.13
N GLU A 67 9.63 -1.93 16.64
CA GLU A 67 10.47 -3.13 16.79
C GLU A 67 10.69 -3.50 18.26
N HIS A 68 10.87 -2.51 19.13
CA HIS A 68 11.00 -2.74 20.58
C HIS A 68 9.72 -3.32 21.19
N VAL A 69 8.56 -2.79 20.78
CA VAL A 69 7.24 -3.28 21.20
C VAL A 69 7.02 -4.73 20.77
N ARG A 70 7.40 -5.09 19.54
CA ARG A 70 7.23 -6.44 19.01
C ARG A 70 7.98 -7.50 19.83
N ARG A 71 9.09 -7.13 20.47
CA ARG A 71 9.89 -8.04 21.33
C ARG A 71 9.26 -8.25 22.71
N ILE A 72 8.54 -7.26 23.20
CA ILE A 72 7.87 -7.30 24.51
C ILE A 72 6.53 -8.04 24.41
N LEU A 73 5.80 -7.82 23.31
CA LEU A 73 4.48 -8.41 23.11
C LEU A 73 4.56 -9.92 22.85
N PRO A 74 3.57 -10.71 23.31
CA PRO A 74 3.48 -12.13 22.99
C PRO A 74 3.48 -12.34 21.46
N PRO A 75 4.03 -13.46 20.94
CA PRO A 75 4.22 -13.66 19.50
C PRO A 75 2.91 -13.64 18.70
N SER A 76 1.80 -14.01 19.32
CA SER A 76 0.44 -13.94 18.77
C SER A 76 -0.55 -13.53 19.86
N GLY A 77 -1.74 -13.08 19.46
CA GLY A 77 -2.82 -12.69 20.37
C GLY A 77 -3.53 -11.40 19.97
N VAL A 78 -4.39 -10.93 20.86
CA VAL A 78 -5.17 -9.70 20.69
C VAL A 78 -4.54 -8.58 21.51
N ILE A 79 -4.32 -7.43 20.87
CA ILE A 79 -3.75 -6.22 21.48
C ILE A 79 -4.80 -5.12 21.42
N GLY A 80 -5.01 -4.45 22.55
CA GLY A 80 -5.89 -3.31 22.62
C GLY A 80 -5.28 -2.07 21.97
N TYR A 81 -6.12 -1.18 21.50
CA TYR A 81 -5.71 0.10 20.93
C TYR A 81 -6.63 1.21 21.44
N TYR A 82 -6.00 2.29 21.90
CA TYR A 82 -6.65 3.51 22.31
C TYR A 82 -6.06 4.68 21.53
N SER A 83 -6.91 5.61 21.11
CA SER A 83 -6.47 6.90 20.58
C SER A 83 -7.41 7.98 21.10
N ASN A 84 -6.85 9.07 21.62
CA ASN A 84 -7.63 10.23 22.05
C ASN A 84 -8.08 11.12 20.87
N LYS A 85 -7.53 10.89 19.67
CA LYS A 85 -7.92 11.58 18.46
C LYS A 85 -9.14 10.87 17.83
N LYS A 86 -10.24 11.61 17.70
CA LYS A 86 -11.44 11.14 17.01
C LYS A 86 -11.07 10.79 15.56
N TYR A 87 -11.22 9.52 15.18
CA TYR A 87 -10.93 8.97 13.85
C TYR A 87 -9.44 8.97 13.43
N ASP A 88 -8.58 8.32 14.22
CA ASP A 88 -7.19 8.06 13.87
C ASP A 88 -7.00 6.80 12.99
N VAL A 89 -7.59 6.81 11.80
CA VAL A 89 -7.64 5.63 10.92
C VAL A 89 -6.25 5.24 10.39
N ARG A 90 -5.40 6.22 10.06
CA ARG A 90 -4.06 5.97 9.50
C ARG A 90 -3.19 5.27 10.53
N THR A 91 -3.04 5.85 11.73
CA THR A 91 -2.16 5.30 12.75
C THR A 91 -2.67 3.94 13.23
N PHE A 92 -3.98 3.78 13.43
CA PHE A 92 -4.56 2.49 13.77
C PHE A 92 -4.25 1.41 12.70
N SER A 93 -4.39 1.75 11.42
CA SER A 93 -4.09 0.84 10.32
C SER A 93 -2.60 0.48 10.24
N LEU A 94 -1.72 1.47 10.44
CA LEU A 94 -0.27 1.22 10.50
C LEU A 94 0.10 0.34 11.69
N THR A 95 -0.42 0.62 12.89
CA THR A 95 -0.21 -0.23 14.07
C THR A 95 -0.67 -1.68 13.82
N ARG A 96 -1.83 -1.87 13.16
CA ARG A 96 -2.32 -3.20 12.77
C ARG A 96 -1.35 -3.92 11.83
N TYR A 97 -0.87 -3.20 10.82
CA TYR A 97 0.05 -3.73 9.84
C TYR A 97 1.39 -4.13 10.49
N THR A 98 2.00 -3.21 11.24
CA THR A 98 3.30 -3.40 11.89
C THR A 98 3.30 -4.49 12.97
N LEU A 99 2.21 -4.63 13.72
CA LEU A 99 2.12 -5.64 14.79
C LEU A 99 1.69 -7.04 14.31
N SER A 100 1.38 -7.20 13.02
CA SER A 100 1.08 -8.49 12.42
C SER A 100 2.16 -9.55 12.78
N PRO A 101 1.77 -10.79 13.18
CA PRO A 101 0.44 -11.42 13.05
C PRO A 101 -0.55 -11.13 14.19
N ARG A 102 -0.27 -10.19 15.09
CA ARG A 102 -1.17 -9.86 16.22
C ARG A 102 -2.42 -9.14 15.74
N ILE A 103 -3.54 -9.38 16.41
CA ILE A 103 -4.81 -8.74 16.10
C ILE A 103 -4.95 -7.48 16.97
N VAL A 104 -4.99 -6.31 16.35
CA VAL A 104 -5.19 -5.04 17.08
C VAL A 104 -6.66 -4.64 17.02
N VAL A 105 -7.27 -4.38 18.18
CA VAL A 105 -8.69 -4.02 18.33
C VAL A 105 -8.86 -2.70 19.08
N GLN A 106 -9.88 -1.92 18.74
CA GLN A 106 -10.21 -0.67 19.44
C GLN A 106 -10.93 -0.94 20.77
N ASN A 107 -10.25 -1.65 21.67
CA ASN A 107 -10.74 -2.00 23.00
C ASN A 107 -9.57 -2.00 23.98
N ILE A 108 -9.75 -1.38 25.15
CA ILE A 108 -8.73 -1.25 26.19
C ILE A 108 -8.75 -2.39 27.23
N ASP A 109 -9.70 -3.33 27.12
CA ASP A 109 -9.83 -4.45 28.07
C ASP A 109 -8.82 -5.58 27.86
N GLN A 110 -7.93 -5.43 26.89
CA GLN A 110 -6.92 -6.43 26.54
C GLN A 110 -5.73 -6.40 27.52
N PRO A 111 -4.98 -7.51 27.67
CA PRO A 111 -3.81 -7.57 28.57
C PRO A 111 -2.72 -6.55 28.24
N PHE A 112 -2.56 -6.24 26.95
CA PHE A 112 -1.68 -5.20 26.43
C PHE A 112 -2.49 -4.21 25.61
N VAL A 113 -2.20 -2.92 25.77
CA VAL A 113 -2.89 -1.84 25.06
C VAL A 113 -1.86 -0.87 24.48
N ILE A 114 -1.98 -0.54 23.21
CA ILE A 114 -1.24 0.56 22.59
C ILE A 114 -2.09 1.81 22.69
N GLY A 115 -1.60 2.85 23.36
CA GLY A 115 -2.25 4.16 23.39
C GLY A 115 -1.54 5.15 22.48
N ASN A 116 -2.30 5.84 21.63
CA ASN A 116 -1.86 7.00 20.87
C ASN A 116 -2.45 8.28 21.49
N PHE A 117 -1.59 9.14 22.00
CA PHE A 117 -1.95 10.36 22.71
C PHE A 117 -1.51 11.58 21.91
N SER A 118 -2.46 12.29 21.32
CA SER A 118 -2.22 13.60 20.74
C SER A 118 -2.28 14.67 21.83
N GLY A 119 -1.17 14.91 22.54
CA GLY A 119 -0.80 16.11 23.33
C GLY A 119 -1.71 16.62 24.47
N VAL A 120 -2.99 16.28 24.49
CA VAL A 120 -4.01 16.80 25.42
C VAL A 120 -4.22 15.84 26.59
N THR A 121 -3.91 14.57 26.41
CA THR A 121 -4.12 13.52 27.41
C THR A 121 -2.77 13.00 27.87
N ASP A 122 -2.50 13.09 29.17
CA ASP A 122 -1.30 12.50 29.74
C ASP A 122 -1.40 10.97 29.76
N PRO A 123 -0.43 10.23 29.20
CA PRO A 123 -0.43 8.77 29.22
C PRO A 123 -0.47 8.18 30.64
N GLY A 124 0.12 8.87 31.62
CA GLY A 124 0.15 8.44 33.03
C GLY A 124 -1.21 8.57 33.71
N GLU A 125 -1.94 9.66 33.46
CA GLU A 125 -3.32 9.83 33.92
C GLU A 125 -4.25 8.77 33.33
N PHE A 126 -4.13 8.52 32.01
CA PHE A 126 -4.87 7.45 31.35
C PHE A 126 -4.55 6.08 31.96
N ALA A 127 -3.27 5.79 32.23
CA ALA A 127 -2.86 4.54 32.84
C ALA A 127 -3.51 4.32 34.20
N LYS A 128 -3.49 5.34 35.06
CA LYS A 128 -4.11 5.31 36.39
C LYS A 128 -5.62 5.11 36.33
N ALA A 129 -6.31 5.82 35.44
CA ALA A 129 -7.76 5.74 35.30
C ALA A 129 -8.26 4.34 34.89
N HIS A 130 -7.42 3.58 34.17
CA HIS A 130 -7.77 2.27 33.61
C HIS A 130 -7.04 1.08 34.25
N ASN A 131 -6.36 1.28 35.38
CA ASN A 131 -5.56 0.25 36.07
C ASN A 131 -4.52 -0.41 35.14
N LEU A 132 -3.86 0.42 34.34
CA LEU A 132 -2.78 0.04 33.44
C LEU A 132 -1.44 0.54 33.98
N SER A 133 -0.35 -0.14 33.62
CA SER A 133 1.01 0.35 33.81
C SER A 133 1.68 0.62 32.47
N ILE A 134 2.50 1.67 32.41
CA ILE A 134 3.34 1.95 31.24
C ILE A 134 4.46 0.91 31.21
N VAL A 135 4.57 0.20 30.09
CA VAL A 135 5.63 -0.79 29.86
C VAL A 135 6.76 -0.19 29.04
N GLU A 136 6.41 0.51 27.96
CA GLU A 136 7.37 1.04 26.99
C GLU A 136 6.80 2.29 26.31
N THR A 137 7.66 3.25 25.99
CA THR A 137 7.30 4.38 25.13
C THR A 137 7.87 4.13 23.74
N VAL A 138 6.98 4.00 22.76
CA VAL A 138 7.31 3.65 21.36
C VAL A 138 7.78 4.87 20.59
N ASP A 139 7.08 5.99 20.83
CA ASP A 139 7.35 7.30 20.29
C ASP A 139 6.74 8.33 21.26
N LYS A 140 6.98 9.62 21.05
CA LYS A 140 6.48 10.73 21.88
C LYS A 140 4.99 10.63 22.22
N ASN A 141 4.20 10.08 21.31
CA ASN A 141 2.74 9.99 21.44
C ASN A 141 2.24 8.55 21.60
N ILE A 142 3.09 7.54 21.44
CA ILE A 142 2.66 6.14 21.38
C ILE A 142 3.28 5.38 22.55
N VAL A 143 2.42 4.80 23.38
CA VAL A 143 2.82 4.14 24.62
C VAL A 143 2.21 2.74 24.68
N LEU A 144 3.01 1.76 25.07
CA LEU A 144 2.56 0.41 25.38
C LEU A 144 2.21 0.33 26.86
N PHE A 145 1.01 -0.19 27.14
CA PHE A 145 0.52 -0.46 28.47
C PHE A 145 0.32 -1.96 28.71
N ARG A 146 0.33 -2.34 29.99
CA ARG A 146 -0.08 -3.66 30.46
C ARG A 146 -1.13 -3.54 31.56
N LYS A 147 -2.15 -4.37 31.49
CA LYS A 147 -3.21 -4.44 32.51
C LYS A 147 -2.69 -5.16 33.76
N GLY A 148 -2.94 -4.59 34.93
CA GLY A 148 -2.61 -5.20 36.21
C GLY A 148 -1.11 -5.22 36.57
N GLY A 149 -0.28 -4.39 35.90
CA GLY A 149 1.09 -4.16 36.37
C GLY A 149 1.08 -3.20 37.57
N LYS A 150 1.65 -3.66 38.69
CA LYS A 150 2.10 -2.78 39.77
C LYS A 150 3.54 -2.39 39.51
#